data_AF-X1UVG3-F1
#
_entry.id   AF-X1UVG3-F1
#
_cell.length_a   1.000
_cell.length_b   1.000
_cell.length_c   1.000
_cell.angle_alpha   90.00
_cell.angle_beta   90.00
_cell.angle_gamma   90.00
#
_symmetry.space_group_name_H-M   'P 1'
#
loop_
_entity.id
_entity.type
_entity.pdbx_description
1 polymer ?
#
loop_
_entity_poly.entity_id
_entity_poly.type
_entity_poly.pdbx_seq_one_letter_code
_entity_poly.pdbx_strand_id
1 'polypeptide(L)'
;DRIFTRIGAREDIAAGQSTFMVEMVETANILNNATPRSLIILDEIGRGTSTYDGLSIAQAVAEYIHNYPKLGAKTVFATHYHELVELASFLPRVKNFNVAVAEEGGEVIFLYKIVPGGVDKSYGIHVGKLAGLPKSVVHR
;
A
#
# COMPACT_ATOMS: atom_id res chain seq x y z
N ASP A 1 1.83 23.27 7.92
CA ASP A 1 1.52 22.01 7.20
C ASP A 1 2.72 21.09 7.37
N ARG A 2 2.61 19.81 6.98
CA ARG A 2 3.60 18.79 7.31
C ARG A 2 3.61 17.70 6.24
N ILE A 3 4.73 16.98 6.16
CA ILE A 3 4.82 15.71 5.44
C ILE A 3 4.63 14.61 6.47
N PHE A 4 3.68 13.72 6.19
CA PHE A 4 3.41 12.54 6.99
C PHE A 4 3.82 11.31 6.20
N THR A 5 4.60 10.44 6.83
CA THR A 5 5.07 9.21 6.21
C THR A 5 4.77 8.04 7.12
N ARG A 6 4.16 7.02 6.56
CA ARG A 6 4.10 5.69 7.14
C ARG A 6 4.76 4.74 6.13
N ILE A 7 6.06 4.51 6.31
CA ILE A 7 6.89 3.72 5.40
C ILE A 7 7.67 2.72 6.23
N GLY A 8 7.23 1.45 6.23
CA GLY A 8 7.84 0.36 6.99
C GLY A 8 7.76 0.53 8.51
N ALA A 9 7.55 -0.57 9.24
CA ALA A 9 7.83 -0.57 10.67
C ALA A 9 9.33 -0.84 10.85
N ARG A 10 10.05 0.04 11.54
CA ARG A 10 11.22 -0.45 12.27
C ARG A 10 10.66 -1.36 13.36
N GLU A 11 11.07 -2.62 13.35
CA GLU A 11 10.74 -3.54 14.43
C GLU A 11 11.23 -2.91 15.74
N ASP A 12 10.30 -2.57 16.63
CA ASP A 12 10.63 -2.19 18.00
C ASP A 12 10.30 -3.35 18.93
N ILE A 13 11.05 -4.45 18.75
CA ILE A 13 10.98 -5.63 19.63
C ILE A 13 11.31 -5.22 21.07
N ALA A 14 12.10 -4.15 21.26
CA ALA A 14 12.52 -3.65 22.57
C ALA A 14 11.39 -2.93 23.34
N ALA A 15 10.44 -2.29 22.65
CA ALA A 15 9.33 -1.55 23.29
C ALA A 15 8.12 -2.42 23.67
N GLY A 16 8.10 -3.72 23.34
CA GLY A 16 7.02 -4.63 23.72
C GLY A 16 5.67 -4.35 23.04
N GLN A 17 5.65 -3.56 21.96
CA GLN A 17 4.45 -3.33 21.15
C GLN A 17 4.45 -4.21 19.90
N SER A 18 3.27 -4.67 19.49
CA SER A 18 3.15 -5.40 18.22
C SER A 18 3.41 -4.43 17.06
N THR A 19 4.05 -4.93 16.00
CA THR A 19 4.31 -4.17 14.77
C THR A 19 3.05 -3.54 14.21
N PHE A 20 1.91 -4.24 14.32
CA PHE A 20 0.61 -3.75 13.90
C PHE A 20 0.09 -2.61 14.79
N MET A 21 0.30 -2.66 16.11
CA MET A 21 -0.10 -1.57 17.00
C MET A 21 0.68 -0.28 16.68
N VAL A 22 1.99 -0.38 16.44
CA VAL A 22 2.82 0.76 16.04
C VAL A 22 2.30 1.37 14.73
N GLU A 23 1.97 0.53 13.75
CA GLU A 23 1.35 0.97 12.49
C GLU A 23 0.04 1.72 12.71
N MET A 24 -0.83 1.23 13.61
CA MET A 24 -2.10 1.87 13.91
C MET A 24 -1.92 3.20 14.65
N VAL A 25 -0.96 3.28 15.57
CA VAL A 25 -0.63 4.53 16.27
C VAL A 25 -0.09 5.59 15.30
N GLU A 26 0.80 5.20 14.40
CA GLU A 26 1.32 6.11 13.37
C GLU A 26 0.20 6.58 12.42
N THR A 27 -0.65 5.66 11.97
CA THR A 27 -1.82 5.98 11.12
C THR A 27 -2.77 6.93 11.84
N ALA A 28 -3.09 6.67 13.11
CA ALA A 28 -3.92 7.56 13.92
C ALA A 28 -3.29 8.95 14.06
N ASN A 29 -1.98 9.04 14.28
CA ASN A 29 -1.29 10.33 14.34
C ASN A 29 -1.41 11.11 13.02
N ILE A 30 -1.28 10.45 11.87
CA ILE A 30 -1.48 11.07 10.56
C ILE A 30 -2.92 11.61 10.44
N LEU A 31 -3.93 10.77 10.68
CA LEU A 31 -5.32 11.15 10.50
C LEU A 31 -5.78 12.27 11.44
N ASN A 32 -5.27 12.32 12.66
CA ASN A 32 -5.61 13.35 13.64
C ASN A 32 -4.94 14.71 13.39
N ASN A 33 -3.82 14.74 12.67
CA ASN A 33 -2.98 15.95 12.56
C ASN A 33 -2.81 16.46 11.13
N ALA A 34 -3.16 15.67 10.12
CA ALA A 34 -3.06 16.09 8.74
C ALA A 34 -4.11 17.14 8.38
N THR A 35 -3.76 17.98 7.41
CA THR A 35 -4.57 19.11 6.93
C THR A 35 -4.61 19.08 5.40
N PRO A 36 -5.43 19.89 4.72
CA PRO A 36 -5.50 19.90 3.25
C PRO A 36 -4.21 20.35 2.56
N ARG A 37 -3.28 20.98 3.30
CA ARG A 37 -1.95 21.37 2.80
C ARG A 37 -0.87 20.33 3.10
N SER A 38 -1.21 19.24 3.77
CA SER A 38 -0.26 18.17 4.08
C SER A 38 0.00 17.28 2.86
N LEU A 39 1.17 16.63 2.87
CA LEU A 39 1.48 15.49 1.99
C LEU A 39 1.49 14.23 2.85
N ILE A 40 0.77 13.20 2.43
CA ILE A 40 0.71 11.90 3.10
C ILE A 40 1.33 10.83 2.19
N ILE A 41 2.22 10.01 2.75
CA ILE A 41 2.80 8.84 2.08
C ILE A 41 2.52 7.63 2.95
N LEU A 42 1.72 6.69 2.44
CA LEU A 42 1.35 5.44 3.10
C LEU A 42 1.91 4.26 2.32
N ASP A 43 2.50 3.30 3.02
CA ASP A 43 3.09 2.10 2.46
C ASP A 43 2.56 0.85 3.21
N GLU A 44 1.79 0.03 2.50
CA GLU A 44 1.29 -1.28 2.94
C GLU A 44 0.55 -1.30 4.31
N ILE A 45 -0.29 -0.29 4.57
CA ILE A 45 -1.21 -0.30 5.72
C ILE A 45 -2.08 -1.56 5.68
N GLY A 46 -2.22 -2.23 6.84
CA GLY A 46 -3.07 -3.40 7.03
C GLY A 46 -2.31 -4.74 6.96
N ARG A 47 -1.01 -4.76 6.62
CA ARG A 47 -0.25 -6.00 6.42
C ARG A 47 -0.02 -6.82 7.69
N GLY A 48 -0.05 -6.19 8.87
CA GLY A 48 0.26 -6.83 10.16
C GLY A 48 -0.87 -7.63 10.80
N THR A 49 -2.00 -7.84 10.10
CA THR A 49 -3.21 -8.50 10.62
C THR A 49 -3.83 -9.45 9.59
N SER A 50 -5.03 -9.98 9.86
CA SER A 50 -5.78 -10.80 8.90
C SER A 50 -6.04 -10.02 7.60
N THR A 51 -6.05 -10.72 6.46
CA THR A 51 -6.19 -10.08 5.14
C THR A 51 -7.44 -9.22 5.06
N TYR A 52 -8.58 -9.70 5.57
CA TYR A 52 -9.85 -8.99 5.54
C TYR A 52 -9.87 -7.77 6.47
N ASP A 53 -9.30 -7.89 7.67
CA ASP A 53 -9.21 -6.76 8.60
C ASP A 53 -8.26 -5.69 8.05
N GLY A 54 -7.12 -6.11 7.51
CA GLY A 54 -6.13 -5.23 6.91
C GLY A 54 -6.68 -4.48 5.71
N LEU A 55 -7.38 -5.18 4.81
CA LEU A 55 -8.10 -4.57 3.69
C LEU A 55 -9.14 -3.55 4.16
N SER A 56 -9.97 -3.92 5.14
CA SER A 56 -11.02 -3.05 5.67
C SER A 56 -10.45 -1.77 6.28
N ILE A 57 -9.35 -1.88 7.02
CA ILE A 57 -8.66 -0.73 7.62
C ILE A 57 -8.03 0.14 6.52
N ALA A 58 -7.31 -0.46 5.57
CA ALA A 58 -6.68 0.28 4.47
C ALA A 58 -7.70 1.05 3.64
N GLN A 59 -8.84 0.43 3.32
CA GLN A 59 -9.95 1.07 2.63
C GLN A 59 -10.53 2.22 3.45
N ALA A 60 -10.85 1.99 4.73
CA ALA A 60 -11.41 3.02 5.61
C ALA A 60 -10.46 4.23 5.76
N VAL A 61 -9.16 4.01 5.83
CA VAL A 61 -8.13 5.07 5.87
C VAL A 61 -8.15 5.88 4.57
N ALA A 62 -8.15 5.22 3.40
CA ALA A 62 -8.21 5.90 2.11
C ALA A 62 -9.50 6.74 1.96
N GLU A 63 -10.64 6.15 2.31
CA GLU A 63 -11.94 6.82 2.29
C GLU A 63 -11.99 8.00 3.26
N TYR A 64 -11.44 7.88 4.46
CA TYR A 64 -11.40 8.98 5.43
C TYR A 64 -10.55 10.15 4.91
N ILE A 65 -9.34 9.87 4.42
CA ILE A 65 -8.46 10.89 3.83
C ILE A 65 -9.15 11.61 2.67
N HIS A 66 -9.84 10.84 1.82
CA HIS A 66 -10.56 11.39 0.68
C HIS A 66 -11.79 12.20 1.13
N ASN A 67 -12.72 11.61 1.87
CA ASN A 67 -14.06 12.14 2.12
C ASN A 67 -14.12 13.17 3.24
N TYR A 68 -13.21 13.13 4.22
CA TYR A 68 -13.29 14.01 5.37
C TYR A 68 -13.09 15.48 4.95
N PRO A 69 -14.09 16.38 5.15
CA PRO A 69 -14.09 17.72 4.55
C PRO A 69 -12.88 18.61 4.91
N LYS A 70 -12.25 18.35 6.06
CA LYS A 70 -11.10 19.11 6.56
C LYS A 70 -9.75 18.43 6.33
N LEU A 71 -9.72 17.25 5.71
CA LEU A 71 -8.47 16.54 5.41
C LEU A 71 -8.11 16.66 3.94
N GLY A 72 -8.67 15.85 3.03
CA GLY A 72 -8.51 16.01 1.58
C GLY A 72 -7.06 16.19 1.08
N ALA A 73 -6.07 15.68 1.83
CA ALA A 73 -4.65 15.92 1.61
C ALA A 73 -4.13 15.17 0.37
N LYS A 74 -3.08 15.69 -0.27
CA LYS A 74 -2.38 14.93 -1.32
C LYS A 74 -1.78 13.67 -0.71
N THR A 75 -2.12 12.53 -1.27
CA THR A 75 -1.76 11.22 -0.70
C THR A 75 -1.20 10.30 -1.76
N VAL A 76 -0.07 9.68 -1.45
CA VAL A 76 0.45 8.51 -2.17
C VAL A 76 0.22 7.30 -1.27
N PHE A 77 -0.46 6.29 -1.79
CA PHE A 77 -0.75 5.07 -1.05
C PHE A 77 -0.26 3.87 -1.87
N ALA A 78 0.85 3.28 -1.45
CA ALA A 78 1.35 2.02 -1.98
C ALA A 78 0.68 0.86 -1.24
N THR A 79 0.11 -0.10 -1.98
CA THR A 79 -0.63 -1.23 -1.41
C THR A 79 -0.52 -2.46 -2.32
N HIS A 80 -0.66 -3.64 -1.71
CA HIS A 80 -0.81 -4.91 -2.42
C HIS A 80 -2.27 -5.35 -2.54
N TYR A 81 -3.21 -4.65 -1.90
CA TYR A 81 -4.64 -4.93 -1.99
C TYR A 81 -5.19 -4.47 -3.35
N HIS A 82 -5.36 -5.41 -4.27
CA HIS A 82 -5.97 -5.18 -5.57
C HIS A 82 -7.40 -4.64 -5.48
N GLU A 83 -8.12 -4.97 -4.40
CA GLU A 83 -9.47 -4.49 -4.11
C GLU A 83 -9.52 -2.95 -3.98
N LEU A 84 -8.43 -2.31 -3.52
CA LEU A 84 -8.35 -0.85 -3.42
C LEU A 84 -8.32 -0.15 -4.79
N VAL A 85 -8.04 -0.88 -5.88
CA VAL A 85 -8.12 -0.33 -7.25
C VAL A 85 -9.55 0.12 -7.55
N GLU A 86 -10.56 -0.56 -7.01
CA GLU A 86 -11.97 -0.24 -7.24
C GLU A 86 -12.38 1.12 -6.65
N LEU A 87 -11.64 1.63 -5.64
CA LEU A 87 -11.89 2.95 -5.05
C LEU A 87 -11.94 4.07 -6.10
N ALA A 88 -11.14 3.98 -7.16
CA ALA A 88 -11.13 4.97 -8.23
C ALA A 88 -12.45 5.04 -9.03
N SER A 89 -13.32 4.02 -8.93
CA SER A 89 -14.61 4.01 -9.61
C SER A 89 -15.67 4.88 -8.91
N PHE A 90 -15.54 5.12 -7.60
CA PHE A 90 -16.51 5.87 -6.81
C PHE A 90 -15.91 7.03 -5.98
N LEU A 91 -14.59 7.12 -5.83
CA LEU A 91 -13.91 8.25 -5.21
C LEU A 91 -13.30 9.16 -6.31
N PRO A 92 -13.93 10.30 -6.66
CA PRO A 92 -13.60 11.08 -7.86
C PRO A 92 -12.20 11.70 -7.87
N ARG A 93 -11.51 11.78 -6.72
CA ARG A 93 -10.13 12.29 -6.65
C ARG A 93 -9.08 11.19 -6.59
N VAL A 94 -9.48 9.92 -6.54
CA VAL A 94 -8.56 8.78 -6.54
C VAL A 94 -8.15 8.44 -7.97
N LYS A 95 -6.87 8.14 -8.15
CA LYS A 95 -6.29 7.72 -9.44
C LYS A 95 -5.35 6.54 -9.20
N ASN A 96 -5.52 5.49 -9.98
CA ASN A 96 -4.67 4.31 -9.91
C ASN A 96 -3.42 4.48 -10.75
N PHE A 97 -2.30 4.03 -10.20
CA PHE A 97 -1.02 3.92 -10.87
C PHE A 97 -0.37 2.59 -10.47
N ASN A 98 0.44 2.03 -11.37
CA ASN A 98 1.21 0.82 -11.13
C ASN A 98 2.65 1.00 -11.64
N VAL A 99 3.54 0.11 -11.19
CA VAL A 99 4.91 0.01 -11.72
C VAL A 99 4.87 -0.91 -12.94
N ALA A 100 5.30 -0.42 -14.09
CA ALA A 100 5.27 -1.16 -15.34
C ALA A 100 6.19 -2.39 -15.30
N VAL A 101 5.67 -3.47 -15.86
CA VAL A 101 6.32 -4.78 -15.96
C VAL A 101 6.30 -5.22 -17.42
N ALA A 102 7.41 -5.75 -17.91
CA ALA A 102 7.48 -6.41 -19.22
C ALA A 102 7.65 -7.92 -19.05
N GLU A 103 7.00 -8.70 -19.90
CA GLU A 103 7.15 -10.16 -19.97
C GLU A 103 7.88 -10.50 -21.27
N GLU A 104 9.12 -11.00 -21.15
CA GLU A 104 9.94 -11.39 -22.30
C GLU A 104 10.48 -12.81 -22.09
N GLY A 105 10.18 -13.73 -23.02
CA GLY A 105 10.71 -15.10 -22.95
C GLY A 105 10.29 -15.91 -21.72
N GLY A 106 9.19 -15.54 -21.05
CA GLY A 106 8.75 -16.15 -19.79
C GLY A 106 9.39 -15.57 -18.53
N GLU A 107 10.22 -14.54 -18.68
CA GLU A 107 10.82 -13.77 -17.59
C GLU A 107 10.08 -12.45 -17.38
N VAL A 108 10.06 -12.00 -16.14
CA VAL A 108 9.40 -10.77 -15.71
C VAL A 108 10.46 -9.69 -15.46
N ILE A 109 10.38 -8.59 -16.19
CA ILE A 109 11.31 -7.46 -16.11
C ILE A 109 10.61 -6.25 -15.49
N PHE A 110 11.09 -5.79 -14.34
CA PHE A 110 10.61 -4.57 -13.69
C PHE A 110 11.19 -3.33 -14.38
N LEU A 111 10.32 -2.51 -14.98
CA LEU A 111 10.76 -1.33 -15.75
C LEU A 111 10.97 -0.07 -14.88
N TYR A 112 10.66 -0.15 -13.58
CA TYR A 112 10.72 0.96 -12.61
C TYR A 112 10.00 2.25 -13.07
N LYS A 113 9.00 2.10 -13.95
CA LYS A 113 8.25 3.21 -14.54
C LYS A 113 6.83 3.23 -13.98
N ILE A 114 6.42 4.35 -13.39
CA ILE A 114 5.04 4.55 -12.94
C ILE A 114 4.15 4.85 -14.14
N VAL A 115 3.09 4.07 -14.32
CA VAL A 115 2.11 4.23 -15.41
C VAL A 115 0.68 4.30 -14.84
N PRO A 116 -0.25 5.04 -15.47
CA PRO A 116 -1.64 5.06 -15.06
C PRO A 116 -2.29 3.67 -15.16
N GLY A 117 -3.23 3.39 -14.26
CA GLY A 117 -4.01 2.15 -14.24
C GLY A 117 -3.78 1.33 -12.97
N GLY A 118 -4.73 0.45 -12.64
CA GLY A 118 -4.54 -0.61 -11.65
C GLY A 118 -3.80 -1.81 -12.25
N VAL A 119 -3.46 -2.76 -11.40
CA VAL A 119 -2.91 -4.07 -11.82
C VAL A 119 -3.84 -5.17 -11.31
N ASP A 120 -4.12 -6.15 -12.16
CA ASP A 120 -4.97 -7.32 -11.86
C ASP A 120 -4.17 -8.62 -11.64
N LYS A 121 -2.84 -8.57 -11.87
CA LYS A 121 -1.92 -9.69 -11.70
C LYS A 121 -0.94 -9.46 -10.54
N SER A 122 -0.74 -10.51 -9.75
CA SER A 122 0.36 -10.58 -8.78
C SER A 122 1.57 -11.30 -9.38
N TYR A 123 2.75 -10.72 -9.20
CA TYR A 123 4.02 -11.29 -9.67
C TYR A 123 4.81 -12.00 -8.57
N GLY A 124 4.20 -12.30 -7.42
CA GLY A 124 4.88 -12.88 -6.26
C GLY A 124 5.64 -14.18 -6.55
N ILE A 125 5.06 -15.08 -7.36
CA ILE A 125 5.73 -16.33 -7.77
C ILE A 125 6.95 -16.07 -8.67
N HIS A 126 6.88 -15.07 -9.55
CA HIS A 126 8.02 -14.67 -10.39
C HIS A 126 9.14 -14.04 -9.55
N VAL A 127 8.79 -13.19 -8.58
CA VAL A 127 9.75 -12.67 -7.60
C VAL A 127 10.40 -13.81 -6.82
N GLY A 128 9.64 -14.83 -6.43
CA GLY A 128 10.18 -16.04 -5.80
C GLY A 128 11.17 -16.80 -6.67
N LYS A 129 10.89 -16.95 -7.97
CA LYS A 129 11.83 -17.54 -8.95
C LYS A 129 13.12 -16.72 -9.04
N LEU A 130 13.00 -15.39 -9.18
CA LEU A 130 14.14 -14.47 -9.25
C LEU A 130 14.98 -14.47 -7.97
N ALA A 131 14.34 -14.62 -6.80
CA ALA A 131 15.01 -14.77 -5.51
C ALA A 131 15.73 -16.12 -5.33
N GLY A 132 15.60 -17.04 -6.29
CA GLY A 132 16.24 -18.35 -6.25
C GLY A 132 15.48 -19.40 -5.43
N LEU A 133 14.17 -19.23 -5.21
CA LEU A 133 13.37 -20.28 -4.57
C LEU A 133 13.42 -21.57 -5.41
N PRO A 134 13.50 -22.76 -4.77
CA PRO A 134 13.54 -24.02 -5.49
C PRO A 134 12.36 -24.18 -6.45
N LYS A 135 12.62 -24.73 -7.65
CA LYS A 135 11.58 -24.92 -8.68
C LYS A 135 10.36 -25.68 -8.17
N SER A 136 10.57 -26.66 -7.29
CA SER A 136 9.50 -27.45 -6.66
C SER A 136 8.59 -26.63 -5.73
N VAL A 137 9.07 -25.53 -5.16
CA VAL A 137 8.28 -24.63 -4.29
C VAL A 137 7.40 -23.71 -5.12
N VAL A 138 7.94 -23.15 -6.21
CA VAL A 138 7.24 -22.18 -7.07
C VAL A 138 6.32 -22.81 -8.14
N HIS A 139 6.37 -24.12 -8.34
CA HIS A 139 5.49 -24.87 -9.27
C HIS A 139 4.39 -25.67 -8.56
N ARG A 140 4.18 -25.45 -7.26
CA ARG A 140 3.11 -26.09 -6.49
C ARG A 140 1.77 -25.41 -6.76
#